data_AF-A0A418VBI7-F1
#
_entry.id   AF-A0A418VBI7-F1
#
_cell.length_a   1.000
_cell.length_b   1.000
_cell.length_c   1.000
_cell.angle_alpha   90.00
_cell.angle_beta   90.00
_cell.angle_gamma   90.00
#
_symmetry.space_group_name_H-M   'P 1'
#
loop_
_entity.id
_entity.type
_entity.pdbx_description
1 polymer ?
#
loop_
_entity_poly.entity_id
_entity_poly.type
_entity_poly.pdbx_seq_one_letter_code
_entity_poly.pdbx_strand_id
1 'polypeptide(L)'
;MFKRQVNQPPALPVLAELRDVDSPAAARRTGAELGREPHFAADLRRVRPWLAPEMAGRHIPAALLDSEWIGFLALLDERGAWVFVQNVRELQILTRLYSRLFRAVFPHGEGDGDSLTARLGVPSTPELAALEQAFWRQAGDFARQRHETWSRLRR
;
A
#
# COMPACT_ATOMS: atom_id res chain seq x y z
N MET A 1 -18.56 -19.01 -37.45
CA MET A 1 -17.54 -17.94 -37.42
C MET A 1 -17.30 -17.57 -35.95
N PHE A 2 -16.31 -18.19 -35.30
CA PHE A 2 -16.03 -17.93 -33.88
C PHE A 2 -15.23 -16.63 -33.77
N LYS A 3 -15.83 -15.57 -33.22
CA LYS A 3 -15.08 -14.37 -32.82
C LYS A 3 -14.20 -14.77 -31.64
N ARG A 4 -12.90 -14.96 -31.90
CA ARG A 4 -11.89 -15.10 -30.85
C ARG A 4 -11.86 -13.77 -30.09
N GLN A 5 -12.52 -13.70 -28.94
CA GLN A 5 -12.31 -12.62 -27.99
C GLN A 5 -10.83 -12.65 -27.64
N VAL A 6 -10.08 -11.69 -28.17
CA VAL A 6 -8.72 -11.43 -27.72
C VAL A 6 -8.89 -10.80 -26.34
N ASN A 7 -8.82 -11.62 -25.29
CA ASN A 7 -8.66 -11.12 -23.93
C ASN A 7 -7.36 -10.33 -23.91
N GLN A 8 -7.45 -9.00 -24.08
CA GLN A 8 -6.31 -8.13 -23.87
C GLN A 8 -5.84 -8.34 -22.42
N PRO A 9 -4.53 -8.53 -22.20
CA PRO A 9 -4.01 -8.56 -20.85
C PRO A 9 -4.39 -7.23 -20.16
N PRO A 10 -4.78 -7.27 -18.88
CA PRO A 10 -5.18 -6.05 -18.18
C PRO A 10 -4.04 -5.04 -18.21
N ALA A 11 -4.39 -3.76 -18.35
CA ALA A 11 -3.43 -2.67 -18.15
C ALA A 11 -2.75 -2.88 -16.79
N LEU A 12 -1.44 -2.62 -16.73
CA LEU A 12 -0.73 -2.67 -15.46
C LEU A 12 -1.36 -1.67 -14.48
N PRO A 13 -1.47 -2.02 -13.19
CA PRO A 13 -2.00 -1.09 -12.19
C PRO A 13 -1.17 0.20 -12.23
N VAL A 14 -1.87 1.32 -12.38
CA VAL A 14 -1.27 2.65 -12.41
C VAL A 14 -1.28 3.18 -10.98
N LEU A 15 -0.18 3.80 -10.58
CA LEU A 15 -0.08 4.52 -9.33
C LEU A 15 -1.19 5.59 -9.27
N ALA A 16 -2.17 5.41 -8.38
CA ALA A 16 -3.34 6.25 -8.29
C ALA A 16 -3.08 7.53 -7.48
N GLU A 17 -2.18 7.46 -6.49
CA GLU A 17 -1.77 8.62 -5.67
C GLU A 17 -0.30 8.51 -5.27
N LEU A 18 0.37 9.66 -5.20
CA LEU A 18 1.75 9.80 -4.73
C LEU A 18 1.94 11.16 -4.06
N ARG A 19 2.23 11.14 -2.75
CA ARG A 19 2.51 12.33 -1.95
C ARG A 19 3.85 12.25 -1.27
N ASP A 20 4.59 13.34 -1.33
CA ASP A 20 5.79 13.52 -0.52
C ASP A 20 5.40 13.93 0.91
N VAL A 21 5.98 13.26 1.90
CA VAL A 21 5.80 13.55 3.33
C VAL A 21 7.18 13.90 3.89
N ASP A 22 7.58 15.14 3.65
CA ASP A 22 8.92 15.66 3.92
C ASP A 22 8.98 16.58 5.15
N SER A 23 7.82 16.93 5.70
CA SER A 23 7.69 17.96 6.72
C SER A 23 6.42 17.77 7.56
N PRO A 24 6.37 18.29 8.80
CA PRO A 24 5.17 18.21 9.64
C PRO A 24 3.95 18.86 9.00
N ALA A 25 4.14 19.93 8.22
CA ALA A 25 3.05 20.58 7.51
C ALA A 25 2.52 19.71 6.35
N ALA A 26 3.40 19.09 5.56
CA ALA A 26 3.01 18.13 4.53
C ALA A 26 2.27 16.94 5.15
N ALA A 27 2.81 16.35 6.22
CA ALA A 27 2.18 15.24 6.92
C ALA A 27 0.75 15.57 7.40
N ARG A 28 0.54 16.75 8.01
CA ARG A 28 -0.79 17.19 8.45
C ARG A 28 -1.77 17.39 7.30
N ARG A 29 -1.33 18.01 6.19
CA ARG A 29 -2.19 18.21 5.01
C ARG A 29 -2.59 16.88 4.39
N THR A 30 -1.61 16.02 4.13
CA THR A 30 -1.83 14.68 3.57
C THR A 30 -2.76 13.84 4.45
N GLY A 31 -2.61 13.92 5.78
CA GLY A 31 -3.52 13.25 6.72
C GLY A 31 -4.94 13.81 6.70
N ALA A 32 -5.10 15.14 6.57
CA ALA A 32 -6.41 15.76 6.46
C ALA A 32 -7.14 15.38 5.15
N GLU A 33 -6.40 15.29 4.04
CA GLU A 33 -6.91 14.95 2.72
C GLU A 33 -7.28 13.45 2.63
N LEU A 34 -6.33 12.56 2.97
CA LEU A 34 -6.43 11.14 2.64
C LEU A 34 -6.78 10.26 3.85
N GLY A 35 -6.76 10.80 5.07
CA GLY A 35 -6.92 10.01 6.29
C GLY A 35 -8.30 9.38 6.49
N ARG A 36 -9.26 9.67 5.61
CA ARG A 36 -10.60 9.05 5.57
C ARG A 36 -10.79 8.08 4.40
N GLU A 37 -9.79 7.95 3.53
CA GLU A 37 -9.86 7.06 2.38
C GLU A 37 -10.02 5.60 2.83
N PRO A 38 -10.77 4.77 2.07
CA PRO A 38 -10.91 3.36 2.35
C PRO A 38 -9.54 2.68 2.50
N HIS A 39 -9.45 1.79 3.49
CA HIS A 39 -8.27 1.01 3.82
C HIS A 39 -6.99 1.79 4.17
N PHE A 40 -6.97 3.13 4.07
CA PHE A 40 -5.80 3.97 4.33
C PHE A 40 -5.15 3.64 5.67
N ALA A 41 -5.95 3.69 6.73
CA ALA A 41 -5.48 3.43 8.08
C ALA A 41 -5.10 1.96 8.28
N ALA A 42 -5.90 1.05 7.74
CA ALA A 42 -5.70 -0.39 7.90
C ALA A 42 -4.39 -0.85 7.25
N ASP A 43 -4.16 -0.47 5.99
CA ASP A 43 -2.98 -0.86 5.22
C ASP A 43 -1.69 -0.33 5.82
N LEU A 44 -1.68 0.95 6.21
CA LEU A 44 -0.49 1.57 6.80
C LEU A 44 -0.14 0.94 8.15
N ARG A 45 -1.14 0.61 8.99
CA ARG A 45 -0.93 -0.07 10.28
C ARG A 45 -0.53 -1.52 10.13
N ARG A 46 -0.99 -2.20 9.07
CA ARG A 46 -0.76 -3.63 8.86
C ARG A 46 0.70 -4.04 9.00
N VAL A 47 1.60 -3.16 8.58
CA VAL A 47 3.04 -3.41 8.57
C VAL A 47 3.80 -2.63 9.66
N ARG A 48 3.07 -1.99 10.59
CA ARG A 48 3.61 -1.03 11.57
C ARG A 48 3.05 -1.27 12.97
N PRO A 49 3.54 -2.29 13.69
CA PRO A 49 3.09 -2.59 15.04
C PRO A 49 3.38 -1.48 16.06
N TRP A 50 4.22 -0.48 15.73
CA TRP A 50 4.49 0.69 16.59
C TRP A 50 3.43 1.80 16.47
N LEU A 51 2.50 1.71 15.50
CA LEU A 51 1.38 2.65 15.43
C LEU A 51 0.23 2.19 16.33
N ALA A 52 -0.39 3.13 17.04
CA ALA A 52 -1.53 2.83 17.89
C ALA A 52 -2.71 2.24 17.07
N PRO A 53 -3.31 1.10 17.49
CA PRO A 53 -4.38 0.43 16.76
C PRO A 53 -5.61 1.31 16.48
N GLU A 54 -5.93 2.20 17.42
CA GLU A 54 -7.09 3.11 17.42
C GLU A 54 -6.78 4.51 16.87
N MET A 55 -5.57 4.73 16.36
CA MET A 55 -5.19 6.04 15.81
C MET A 55 -6.22 6.50 14.75
N ALA A 56 -6.52 7.79 14.65
CA ALA A 56 -7.33 8.25 13.51
C ALA A 56 -6.44 8.30 12.25
N GLY A 57 -6.98 7.92 11.09
CA GLY A 57 -6.21 7.91 9.83
C GLY A 57 -5.52 9.24 9.53
N ARG A 58 -6.18 10.37 9.86
CA ARG A 58 -5.62 11.72 9.73
C ARG A 58 -4.32 11.99 10.52
N HIS A 59 -4.05 11.22 11.57
CA HIS A 59 -2.84 11.38 12.39
C HIS A 59 -1.71 10.44 11.94
N ILE A 60 -1.99 9.45 11.08
CA ILE A 60 -0.99 8.46 10.67
C ILE A 60 0.20 9.11 9.97
N PRO A 61 0.06 10.00 8.96
CA PRO A 61 1.23 10.54 8.28
C PRO A 61 2.18 11.31 9.21
N ALA A 62 1.63 11.99 10.23
CA ALA A 62 2.45 12.66 11.25
C ALA A 62 3.20 11.63 12.11
N ALA A 63 2.53 10.57 12.55
CA ALA A 63 3.17 9.49 13.31
C ALA A 63 4.23 8.74 12.49
N LEU A 64 4.01 8.57 11.18
CA LEU A 64 4.99 8.01 10.25
C LEU A 64 6.22 8.90 10.16
N LEU A 65 6.04 10.21 9.94
CA LEU A 65 7.16 11.14 9.90
C LEU A 65 7.99 11.09 11.20
N ASP A 66 7.33 11.03 12.35
CA ASP A 66 7.99 10.98 13.66
C ASP A 66 8.76 9.67 13.92
N SER A 67 8.27 8.54 13.38
CA SER A 67 8.77 7.19 13.69
C SER A 67 9.59 6.54 12.57
N GLU A 68 9.51 7.06 11.35
CA GLU A 68 10.09 6.48 10.13
C GLU A 68 10.76 7.53 9.23
N TRP A 69 10.76 8.82 9.59
CA TRP A 69 11.34 9.92 8.80
C TRP A 69 10.64 10.14 7.44
N ILE A 70 11.18 11.05 6.63
CA ILE A 70 10.59 11.47 5.35
C ILE A 70 10.40 10.31 4.37
N GLY A 71 9.38 10.39 3.53
CA GLY A 71 9.12 9.41 2.49
C GLY A 71 7.88 9.70 1.66
N PHE A 72 7.56 8.75 0.79
CA PHE A 72 6.44 8.79 -0.13
C PHE A 72 5.26 7.98 0.41
N LEU A 73 4.11 8.61 0.48
CA LEU A 73 2.82 7.96 0.66
C LEU A 73 2.20 7.68 -0.72
N ALA A 74 1.82 6.45 -0.98
CA ALA A 74 1.38 6.01 -2.31
C ALA A 74 0.18 5.07 -2.24
N LEU A 75 -0.67 5.15 -3.27
CA LEU A 75 -1.76 4.21 -3.54
C LEU A 75 -1.48 3.50 -4.87
N LEU A 76 -1.26 2.19 -4.83
CA LEU A 76 -0.71 1.42 -5.98
C LEU A 76 -1.73 1.10 -7.10
N ASP A 77 -3.00 1.39 -6.88
CA ASP A 77 -4.15 1.30 -7.79
C ASP A 77 -5.35 1.89 -7.04
N GLU A 78 -6.41 2.35 -7.72
CA GLU A 78 -7.60 2.93 -7.04
C GLU A 78 -8.20 2.00 -5.97
N ARG A 79 -8.03 0.68 -6.12
CA ARG A 79 -8.48 -0.34 -5.16
C ARG A 79 -7.32 -1.10 -4.53
N GLY A 80 -6.11 -0.56 -4.70
CA GLY A 80 -4.85 -1.16 -4.30
C GLY A 80 -4.51 -0.94 -2.83
N ALA A 81 -3.24 -1.13 -2.54
CA ALA A 81 -2.67 -0.95 -1.22
C ALA A 81 -2.20 0.49 -1.01
N TRP A 82 -2.51 1.04 0.16
CA TRP A 82 -1.78 2.21 0.68
C TRP A 82 -0.43 1.79 1.25
N VAL A 83 0.64 2.44 0.82
CA VAL A 83 2.02 2.17 1.28
C VAL A 83 2.75 3.46 1.62
N PHE A 84 3.67 3.37 2.57
CA PHE A 84 4.60 4.46 2.89
C PHE A 84 6.04 3.98 2.74
N VAL A 85 6.73 4.49 1.74
CA VAL A 85 8.05 4.03 1.26
C VAL A 85 9.08 5.15 1.31
N GLN A 86 10.36 4.84 1.51
CA GLN A 86 11.39 5.87 1.67
C GLN A 86 11.76 6.51 0.33
N ASN A 87 11.76 5.70 -0.73
CA ASN A 87 12.36 6.05 -2.00
C ASN A 87 11.65 5.35 -3.16
N VAL A 88 11.94 5.80 -4.38
CA VAL A 88 11.37 5.27 -5.61
C VAL A 88 11.71 3.80 -5.83
N ARG A 89 12.87 3.32 -5.36
CA ARG A 89 13.26 1.91 -5.50
C ARG A 89 12.32 1.00 -4.70
N GLU A 90 12.01 1.35 -3.46
CA GLU A 90 11.02 0.62 -2.66
C GLU A 90 9.64 0.64 -3.33
N LEU A 91 9.21 1.80 -3.84
CA LEU A 91 7.95 1.93 -4.57
C LEU A 91 7.89 1.00 -5.79
N GLN A 92 8.96 0.94 -6.59
CA GLN A 92 9.05 0.06 -7.76
C GLN A 92 9.00 -1.43 -7.38
N ILE A 93 9.64 -1.82 -6.28
CA ILE A 93 9.60 -3.19 -5.77
C ILE A 93 8.16 -3.56 -5.37
N LEU A 94 7.49 -2.70 -4.60
CA LEU A 94 6.11 -2.95 -4.17
C LEU A 94 5.14 -2.94 -5.36
N THR A 95 5.30 -2.03 -6.32
CA THR A 95 4.50 -1.98 -7.55
C THR A 95 4.66 -3.27 -8.36
N ARG A 96 5.87 -3.84 -8.45
CA ARG A 96 6.11 -5.10 -9.14
C ARG A 96 5.44 -6.28 -8.44
N LEU A 97 5.50 -6.34 -7.11
CA LEU A 97 4.82 -7.38 -6.32
C LEU A 97 3.31 -7.27 -6.45
N TYR A 98 2.77 -6.05 -6.33
CA TYR A 98 1.35 -5.79 -6.53
C TYR A 98 0.90 -6.14 -7.95
N SER A 99 1.67 -5.79 -8.98
CA SER A 99 1.38 -6.17 -10.38
C SER A 99 1.32 -7.68 -10.61
N ARG A 100 2.11 -8.47 -9.86
CA ARG A 100 2.04 -9.94 -9.92
C ARG A 100 0.74 -10.45 -9.32
N LEU A 101 0.33 -9.92 -8.17
CA LEU A 101 -0.96 -10.22 -7.57
C LEU A 101 -2.08 -9.81 -8.51
N PHE A 102 -2.09 -8.55 -8.95
CA PHE A 102 -3.06 -7.99 -9.88
C PHE A 102 -3.21 -8.91 -11.09
N ARG A 103 -2.14 -9.22 -11.83
CA ARG A 103 -2.25 -10.13 -12.99
C ARG A 103 -2.80 -11.53 -12.68
N ALA A 104 -2.53 -12.07 -11.49
CA ALA A 104 -3.01 -13.39 -11.08
C ALA A 104 -4.52 -13.42 -10.80
N VAL A 105 -5.12 -12.27 -10.49
CA VAL A 105 -6.54 -12.14 -10.13
C VAL A 105 -7.43 -12.00 -11.38
N PHE A 106 -6.89 -12.05 -12.62
CA PHE A 106 -7.64 -11.66 -13.82
C PHE A 106 -8.62 -12.76 -14.28
N PRO A 107 -9.88 -12.41 -14.62
CA PRO A 107 -10.48 -11.07 -14.63
C PRO A 107 -10.83 -10.56 -13.22
N HIS A 108 -10.61 -9.27 -12.98
CA HIS A 108 -11.00 -8.62 -11.71
C HIS A 108 -12.45 -8.14 -11.78
N GLY A 109 -13.15 -8.23 -10.66
CA GLY A 109 -14.48 -7.66 -10.48
C GLY A 109 -14.43 -6.44 -9.56
N GLU A 110 -15.59 -5.86 -9.26
CA GLU A 110 -15.75 -4.99 -8.10
C GLU A 110 -15.86 -5.87 -6.84
N GLY A 111 -15.15 -5.49 -5.78
CA GLY A 111 -15.25 -6.15 -4.51
C GLY A 111 -14.97 -5.16 -3.38
N ASP A 112 -15.47 -5.51 -2.20
CA ASP A 112 -15.37 -4.70 -0.99
C ASP A 112 -14.93 -5.65 0.13
N GLY A 113 -13.67 -5.54 0.53
CA GLY A 113 -13.09 -6.43 1.53
C GLY A 113 -11.68 -6.01 1.95
N ASP A 114 -11.22 -6.56 3.07
CA ASP A 114 -9.97 -6.12 3.69
C ASP A 114 -8.71 -6.61 2.98
N SER A 115 -8.78 -7.75 2.28
CA SER A 115 -7.66 -8.29 1.51
C SER A 115 -7.58 -7.66 0.12
N LEU A 116 -6.37 -7.55 -0.43
CA LEU A 116 -6.17 -7.00 -1.77
C LEU A 116 -6.90 -7.82 -2.84
N THR A 117 -6.97 -9.13 -2.64
CA THR A 117 -7.75 -10.06 -3.47
C THR A 117 -9.25 -9.77 -3.44
N ALA A 118 -9.82 -9.52 -2.25
CA ALA A 118 -11.23 -9.20 -2.08
C ALA A 118 -11.59 -7.84 -2.69
N ARG A 119 -10.72 -6.82 -2.56
CA ARG A 119 -10.90 -5.51 -3.22
C ARG A 119 -10.93 -5.62 -4.75
N LEU A 120 -10.24 -6.61 -5.30
CA LEU A 120 -10.24 -6.94 -6.72
C LEU A 120 -11.40 -7.86 -7.13
N GLY A 121 -12.34 -8.14 -6.22
CA GLY A 121 -13.58 -8.89 -6.50
C GLY A 121 -13.40 -10.38 -6.68
N VAL A 122 -12.30 -10.97 -6.18
CA VAL A 122 -12.00 -12.40 -6.36
C VAL A 122 -11.76 -13.08 -5.01
N PRO A 123 -12.34 -14.26 -4.77
CA PRO A 123 -12.09 -15.00 -3.53
C PRO A 123 -10.61 -15.36 -3.40
N SER A 124 -10.09 -15.25 -2.18
CA SER A 124 -8.70 -15.61 -1.89
C SER A 124 -8.49 -17.11 -2.08
N THR A 125 -7.54 -17.50 -2.94
CA THR A 125 -6.99 -18.86 -3.03
C THR A 125 -5.65 -18.94 -2.31
N PRO A 126 -5.11 -20.13 -2.00
CA PRO A 126 -3.79 -20.26 -1.38
C PRO A 126 -2.67 -19.56 -2.18
N GLU A 127 -2.72 -19.61 -3.51
CA GLU A 127 -1.75 -18.96 -4.39
C GLU A 127 -1.85 -17.43 -4.31
N LEU A 128 -3.07 -16.90 -4.36
CA LEU A 128 -3.30 -15.46 -4.26
C LEU A 128 -2.96 -14.92 -2.86
N ALA A 129 -3.29 -15.68 -1.82
CA ALA A 129 -2.90 -15.39 -0.45
C ALA A 129 -1.38 -15.36 -0.29
N ALA A 130 -0.65 -16.26 -0.93
CA ALA A 130 0.82 -16.27 -0.90
C ALA A 130 1.42 -15.04 -1.61
N LEU A 131 0.83 -14.60 -2.73
CA LEU A 131 1.26 -13.38 -3.43
C LEU A 131 0.99 -12.12 -2.59
N GLU A 132 -0.21 -12.02 -2.00
CA GLU A 132 -0.58 -10.93 -1.10
C GLU A 132 0.32 -10.92 0.16
N GLN A 133 0.60 -12.08 0.75
CA GLN A 133 1.52 -12.19 1.88
C GLN A 133 2.94 -11.76 1.50
N ALA A 134 3.44 -12.15 0.32
CA ALA A 134 4.75 -11.73 -0.16
C ALA A 134 4.85 -10.20 -0.32
N PHE A 135 3.78 -9.57 -0.82
CA PHE A 135 3.65 -8.12 -0.91
C PHE A 135 3.73 -7.47 0.48
N TRP A 136 2.88 -7.90 1.43
CA TRP A 136 2.83 -7.31 2.76
C TRP A 136 4.10 -7.56 3.59
N ARG A 137 4.73 -8.72 3.42
CA ARG A 137 6.02 -9.03 4.05
C ARG A 137 7.09 -8.04 3.58
N GLN A 138 7.22 -7.82 2.27
CA GLN A 138 8.20 -6.88 1.73
C GLN A 138 7.95 -5.44 2.21
N ALA A 139 6.68 -5.01 2.24
CA ALA A 139 6.32 -3.68 2.76
C ALA A 139 6.68 -3.54 4.25
N GLY A 140 6.47 -4.59 5.05
CA GLY A 140 6.87 -4.62 6.47
C GLY A 140 8.36 -4.69 6.70
N ASP A 141 9.12 -5.35 5.82
CA ASP A 141 10.58 -5.34 5.91
C ASP A 141 11.12 -3.92 5.72
N PHE A 142 10.60 -3.18 4.73
CA PHE A 142 10.96 -1.76 4.53
C PHE A 142 10.57 -0.88 5.72
N ALA A 143 9.34 -1.02 6.22
CA ALA A 143 8.88 -0.24 7.36
C ALA A 143 9.75 -0.49 8.61
N ARG A 144 10.05 -1.76 8.92
CA ARG A 144 10.88 -2.12 10.09
C ARG A 144 12.30 -1.59 9.96
N GLN A 145 12.95 -1.80 8.81
CA GLN A 145 14.30 -1.30 8.57
C GLN A 145 14.38 0.22 8.78
N ARG A 146 13.36 0.95 8.30
CA ARG A 146 13.30 2.39 8.44
C ARG A 146 13.08 2.82 9.89
N HIS A 147 12.11 2.20 10.57
CA HIS A 147 11.83 2.48 11.97
C HIS A 147 13.05 2.22 12.87
N GLU A 148 13.76 1.12 12.65
CA GLU A 148 15.00 0.80 13.38
C GLU A 148 16.11 1.80 13.11
N THR A 149 16.32 2.16 11.84
CA THR A 149 17.35 3.13 11.44
C THR A 149 17.07 4.48 12.11
N TRP A 150 15.83 4.95 12.04
CA TRP A 150 15.43 6.23 12.62
C TRP A 150 15.49 6.23 14.15
N SER A 151 15.07 5.14 14.78
CA SER A 151 15.16 4.97 16.23
C SER A 151 16.60 4.99 16.75
N ARG A 152 17.59 4.58 15.93
CA ARG A 152 19.01 4.70 16.29
C ARG A 152 19.54 6.12 16.16
N LEU A 153 19.08 6.89 15.17
CA LEU A 153 19.51 8.27 14.95
C LEU A 153 18.90 9.26 15.95
N ARG A 154 17.76 8.93 16.56
CA ARG A 154 17.11 9.74 17.61
C ARG A 154 17.68 9.53 19.02
N ARG A 155 18.58 8.57 19.23
CA ARG A 155 19.24 8.32 20.51
C ARG A 155 20.55 9.07 20.58
#